data_AF-A0A293M1V5-F1
#
_entry.id   AF-A0A293M1V5-F1
#
_cell.length_a   1.000
_cell.length_b   1.000
_cell.length_c   1.000
_cell.angle_alpha   90.00
_cell.angle_beta   90.00
_cell.angle_gamma   90.00
#
_symmetry.space_group_name_H-M   'P 1'
#
loop_
_entity.id
_entity.type
_entity.pdbx_description
1 polymer ?
#
loop_
_entity_poly.entity_id
_entity_poly.type
_entity_poly.pdbx_seq_one_letter_code
_entity_poly.pdbx_strand_id
1 'polypeptide(L)'
;METELTTRTFEFSPLDAASSSHEILKMRPKPKYSPKGGRHKCEFCAYSSDNVGNVKAHESTHTGQRNHVCETCGRTFQLKHHLLDHQRVHFKHSCPRCSRAFDFKSDLCRHLLSDR
;
A
#
# COMPACT_ATOMS: atom_id res chain seq x y z
N MET A 1 -55.54 -26.82 19.56
CA MET A 1 -54.75 -27.37 18.43
C MET A 1 -53.98 -26.19 17.87
N GLU A 2 -52.85 -25.90 18.49
CA GLU A 2 -51.49 -26.08 17.90
C GLU A 2 -51.13 -24.85 17.05
N THR A 3 -50.49 -23.84 17.66
CA THR A 3 -49.03 -23.59 17.73
C THR A 3 -48.57 -22.59 16.67
N GLU A 4 -48.41 -21.34 17.12
CA GLU A 4 -47.22 -20.50 16.99
C GLU A 4 -46.30 -20.78 15.78
N LEU A 5 -46.28 -19.85 14.81
CA LEU A 5 -45.04 -19.54 14.10
C LEU A 5 -44.90 -18.01 14.04
N THR A 6 -44.24 -17.48 15.06
CA THR A 6 -43.82 -16.08 15.16
C THR A 6 -42.73 -15.81 14.12
N THR A 7 -43.09 -15.33 12.93
CA THR A 7 -42.14 -14.62 12.08
C THR A 7 -41.99 -13.21 12.63
N ARG A 8 -40.98 -13.05 13.49
CA ARG A 8 -40.52 -11.75 13.99
C ARG A 8 -40.01 -10.93 12.81
N THR A 9 -40.86 -10.10 12.23
CA THR A 9 -40.44 -9.05 11.31
C THR A 9 -39.58 -8.07 12.11
N PHE A 10 -38.26 -8.15 11.90
CA PHE A 10 -37.33 -7.18 12.43
C PHE A 10 -37.48 -5.93 11.55
N GLU A 11 -38.26 -4.97 12.04
CA GLU A 11 -38.33 -3.63 11.47
C GLU A 11 -36.90 -3.05 11.48
N PHE A 12 -36.24 -3.05 10.32
CA PHE A 12 -34.96 -2.39 10.15
C PHE A 12 -35.18 -0.89 10.23
N SER A 13 -34.90 -0.33 11.41
CA SER A 13 -34.73 1.11 11.61
C SER A 13 -33.79 1.69 10.54
N PRO A 14 -34.14 2.81 9.89
CA PRO A 14 -33.32 3.39 8.83
C PRO A 14 -32.16 4.18 9.47
N LEU A 15 -31.14 3.46 9.97
CA LEU A 15 -29.93 4.08 10.52
C LEU A 15 -28.62 3.49 9.95
N ASP A 16 -28.68 2.56 9.01
CA ASP A 16 -27.49 1.99 8.36
C ASP A 16 -27.61 2.01 6.83
N ALA A 17 -27.50 3.21 6.25
CA ALA A 17 -27.10 3.39 4.86
C ALA A 17 -25.73 4.10 4.83
N ALA A 18 -24.75 3.52 5.50
CA ALA A 18 -23.35 3.88 5.32
C ALA A 18 -22.87 3.34 3.97
N SER A 19 -22.96 4.15 2.92
CA SER A 19 -21.95 4.32 1.86
C SER A 19 -22.54 5.13 0.71
N SER A 20 -22.98 6.35 1.00
CA SER A 20 -23.15 7.36 -0.04
C SER A 20 -21.90 8.23 -0.06
N SER A 21 -20.78 7.65 -0.49
CA SER A 21 -19.57 8.39 -0.83
C SER A 21 -19.47 8.52 -2.34
N HIS A 22 -20.50 9.12 -2.94
CA HIS A 22 -20.29 9.95 -4.14
C HIS A 22 -19.56 11.24 -3.71
N GLU A 23 -18.39 11.08 -3.09
CA GLU A 23 -17.48 12.21 -2.87
C GLU A 23 -16.69 12.39 -4.16
N ILE A 24 -16.99 13.49 -4.84
CA ILE A 24 -16.26 14.01 -5.99
C ILE A 24 -14.76 13.84 -5.73
N LEU A 25 -14.12 12.97 -6.51
CA LEU A 25 -12.66 12.77 -6.50
C LEU A 25 -12.00 14.12 -6.81
N LYS A 26 -11.68 14.90 -5.78
CA LYS A 26 -10.76 16.03 -5.88
C LYS A 26 -9.42 15.44 -6.29
N MET A 27 -9.18 15.37 -7.61
CA MET A 27 -7.96 14.84 -8.17
C MET A 27 -6.78 15.56 -7.48
N ARG A 28 -5.95 14.77 -6.79
CA ARG A 28 -4.83 15.28 -6.00
C ARG A 28 -3.86 16.02 -6.92
N PRO A 29 -3.19 17.08 -6.44
CA PRO A 29 -2.41 17.98 -7.28
C PRO A 29 -1.34 17.25 -8.08
N LYS A 30 -1.17 17.71 -9.33
CA LYS A 30 -0.25 17.17 -10.36
C LYS A 30 1.13 16.88 -9.76
N PRO A 31 1.69 15.66 -9.90
CA PRO A 31 3.07 15.40 -9.52
C PRO A 31 4.01 16.31 -10.34
N LYS A 32 5.01 16.89 -9.67
CA LYS A 32 5.93 17.91 -10.21
C LYS A 32 6.96 17.37 -11.22
N TYR A 33 6.61 16.37 -12.04
CA TYR A 33 7.51 15.80 -13.04
C TYR A 33 6.81 15.40 -14.34
N SER A 34 7.22 16.04 -15.43
CA SER A 34 6.89 15.78 -16.84
C SER A 34 8.12 16.11 -17.70
N PRO A 35 8.25 15.62 -18.94
CA PRO A 35 8.18 14.24 -19.41
C PRO A 35 9.57 13.71 -19.82
N LYS A 36 9.79 12.40 -19.71
CA LYS A 36 10.69 11.68 -20.64
C LYS A 36 9.83 10.63 -21.32
N GLY A 37 9.80 10.65 -22.65
CA GLY A 37 8.93 9.80 -23.45
C GLY A 37 9.02 8.33 -23.05
N GLY A 38 7.90 7.63 -23.16
CA GLY A 38 7.81 6.22 -22.81
C GLY A 38 6.60 5.57 -23.46
N ARG A 39 6.71 4.26 -23.71
CA ARG A 39 5.68 3.48 -24.44
C ARG A 39 4.33 3.39 -23.72
N HIS A 40 4.34 3.49 -22.39
CA HIS A 40 3.14 3.39 -21.57
C HIS A 40 2.80 4.75 -20.96
N LYS A 41 1.54 5.16 -21.10
CA LYS A 41 1.03 6.48 -20.71
C LYS A 41 0.03 6.34 -19.58
N CYS A 42 0.04 7.30 -18.65
CA CYS A 42 -0.97 7.42 -17.61
C CYS A 42 -2.30 7.88 -18.22
N GLU A 43 -3.41 7.34 -17.73
CA GLU A 43 -4.76 7.71 -18.18
C GLU A 43 -5.24 9.06 -17.62
N PHE A 44 -4.67 9.51 -16.49
CA PHE A 44 -5.12 10.70 -15.77
C PHE A 44 -4.26 11.95 -16.01
N CYS A 45 -3.06 11.81 -16.59
CA CYS A 45 -2.17 12.94 -16.85
C CYS A 45 -1.13 12.64 -17.95
N ALA A 46 -0.28 13.63 -18.27
CA ALA A 46 0.76 13.51 -19.30
C ALA A 46 2.00 12.69 -18.89
N TYR A 47 1.97 11.98 -17.77
CA TYR A 47 3.08 11.12 -17.35
C TYR A 47 3.17 9.88 -18.24
N SER A 48 4.39 9.53 -18.66
CA SER A 48 4.68 8.33 -19.45
C SER A 48 5.96 7.65 -18.97
N SER A 49 6.02 6.32 -19.09
CA SER A 49 7.20 5.51 -18.79
C SER A 49 7.26 4.30 -19.71
N ASP A 50 8.45 3.78 -19.99
CA ASP A 50 8.63 2.49 -20.69
C ASP A 50 8.31 1.28 -19.83
N ASN A 51 8.12 1.46 -18.53
CA ASN A 51 7.74 0.39 -17.62
C ASN A 51 6.27 0.52 -17.21
N VAL A 52 5.46 -0.48 -17.55
CA VAL A 52 4.05 -0.58 -17.13
C VAL A 52 3.90 -0.50 -15.61
N GLY A 53 4.85 -1.07 -14.85
CA GLY A 53 4.82 -1.02 -13.39
C GLY A 53 4.91 0.40 -12.82
N ASN A 54 5.68 1.28 -13.49
CA ASN A 54 5.83 2.67 -13.09
C ASN A 54 4.55 3.47 -13.40
N VAL A 55 3.91 3.20 -14.53
CA VAL A 55 2.63 3.84 -14.89
C VAL A 55 1.53 3.43 -13.91
N LYS A 56 1.39 2.14 -13.59
CA LYS A 56 0.41 1.67 -12.59
C LYS A 56 0.65 2.25 -11.19
N ALA A 57 1.91 2.34 -10.78
CA ALA A 57 2.24 2.98 -9.51
C ALA A 57 1.96 4.48 -9.54
N HIS A 58 2.21 5.15 -10.67
CA HIS A 58 1.81 6.54 -10.84
C HIS A 58 0.28 6.70 -10.79
N GLU A 59 -0.48 5.82 -11.44
CA GLU A 59 -1.96 5.84 -11.41
C GLU A 59 -2.52 5.72 -9.99
N SER A 60 -1.85 4.96 -9.12
CA SER A 60 -2.21 4.89 -7.69
C SER A 60 -2.18 6.24 -6.97
N THR A 61 -1.44 7.23 -7.49
CA THR A 61 -1.40 8.58 -6.92
C THR A 61 -2.66 9.39 -7.23
N HIS A 62 -3.32 9.08 -8.36
CA HIS A 62 -4.59 9.68 -8.77
C HIS A 62 -5.77 9.02 -8.05
N THR A 63 -5.79 7.69 -8.05
CA THR A 63 -6.89 6.90 -7.44
C THR A 63 -6.76 6.76 -5.92
N GLY A 64 -5.58 7.03 -5.36
CA GLY A 64 -5.27 6.77 -3.96
C GLY A 64 -5.16 5.28 -3.61
N GLN A 65 -5.30 4.38 -4.58
CA GLN A 65 -5.30 2.93 -4.36
C GLN A 65 -3.88 2.41 -4.15
N ARG A 66 -3.50 2.14 -2.90
CA ARG A 66 -2.21 1.51 -2.61
C ARG A 66 -2.34 -0.02 -2.71
N ASN A 67 -1.73 -0.58 -3.76
CA ASN A 67 -1.96 -1.97 -4.19
C ASN A 67 -1.16 -3.02 -3.42
N HIS A 68 -0.17 -2.62 -2.61
CA HIS A 68 0.72 -3.57 -1.94
C HIS A 68 0.69 -3.34 -0.44
N VAL A 69 0.02 -4.24 0.29
CA VAL A 69 -0.17 -4.14 1.74
C VAL A 69 0.85 -5.03 2.45
N CYS A 70 1.46 -4.51 3.51
CA CYS A 70 2.23 -5.29 4.46
C CYS A 70 1.26 -6.01 5.41
N GLU A 71 1.23 -7.33 5.37
CA GLU A 71 0.38 -8.14 6.25
C GLU A 71 0.78 -8.03 7.73
N THR A 72 2.03 -7.67 8.02
CA THR A 72 2.55 -7.57 9.39
C THR A 72 2.11 -6.28 10.10
N CYS A 73 1.96 -5.17 9.39
CA CYS A 73 1.63 -3.88 10.01
C CYS A 73 0.55 -3.06 9.28
N GLY A 74 -0.06 -3.60 8.23
CA GLY A 74 -1.10 -2.95 7.44
C GLY A 74 -0.62 -1.76 6.59
N ARG A 75 0.68 -1.43 6.58
CA ARG A 75 1.21 -0.34 5.75
C ARG A 75 1.07 -0.66 4.27
N THR A 76 0.69 0.35 3.50
CA THR A 76 0.39 0.20 2.09
C THR A 76 1.40 0.95 1.21
N PHE A 77 1.85 0.30 0.14
CA PHE A 77 2.91 0.74 -0.78
C PHE A 77 2.38 0.77 -2.21
N GLN A 78 2.96 1.66 -3.02
CA GLN A 78 2.59 1.82 -4.44
C GLN A 78 3.31 0.80 -5.35
N LEU A 79 4.49 0.31 -4.93
CA LEU A 79 5.31 -0.62 -5.70
C LEU A 79 5.63 -1.87 -4.87
N LYS A 80 5.60 -3.04 -5.51
CA LYS A 80 5.91 -4.33 -4.86
C LYS A 80 7.31 -4.35 -4.25
N HIS A 81 8.33 -3.79 -4.92
CA HIS A 81 9.69 -3.79 -4.40
C HIS A 81 9.83 -2.93 -3.13
N HIS A 82 9.06 -1.85 -2.99
CA HIS A 82 9.04 -1.07 -1.75
C HIS A 82 8.39 -1.85 -0.59
N LEU A 83 7.34 -2.64 -0.87
CA LEU A 83 6.77 -3.54 0.13
C LEU A 83 7.79 -4.60 0.58
N LEU A 84 8.49 -5.24 -0.37
CA LEU A 84 9.50 -6.26 -0.06
C LEU A 84 10.66 -5.68 0.75
N ASP A 85 11.09 -4.46 0.44
CA ASP A 85 12.13 -3.77 1.19
C ASP A 85 11.65 -3.43 2.61
N HIS A 86 10.43 -2.91 2.73
CA HIS A 86 9.81 -2.64 4.01
C HIS A 86 9.67 -3.88 4.90
N GLN A 87 9.33 -5.04 4.33
CA GLN A 87 9.22 -6.29 5.09
C GLN A 87 10.51 -6.65 5.83
N ARG A 88 11.68 -6.20 5.35
CA ARG A 88 12.96 -6.41 6.04
C ARG A 88 13.06 -5.64 7.34
N VAL A 89 12.35 -4.52 7.49
CA VAL A 89 12.29 -3.78 8.76
C VAL A 89 11.61 -4.60 9.86
N HIS A 90 10.70 -5.52 9.51
CA HIS A 90 10.14 -6.47 10.47
C HIS A 90 11.16 -7.54 10.88
N PHE A 91 12.13 -7.85 10.02
CA PHE A 91 13.20 -8.79 10.29
C PHE A 91 14.52 -8.05 10.50
N LYS A 92 14.70 -7.47 11.69
CA LYS A 92 15.97 -6.83 12.02
C LYS A 92 17.07 -7.87 12.19
N HIS A 93 18.21 -7.61 11.57
CA HIS A 93 19.43 -8.40 11.70
C HIS A 93 20.27 -7.87 12.87
N SER A 94 20.36 -8.61 13.96
CA SER A 94 21.13 -8.17 15.14
C SER A 94 22.56 -8.69 15.14
N CYS A 95 23.50 -7.84 15.56
CA CYS A 95 24.87 -8.25 15.82
C CYS A 95 24.97 -9.01 17.15
N PRO A 96 25.58 -10.22 17.18
CA PRO A 96 25.72 -10.99 18.40
C PRO A 96 26.72 -10.42 19.42
N ARG A 97 27.55 -9.43 19.03
CA ARG A 97 28.61 -8.86 19.89
C ARG A 97 28.21 -7.54 20.55
N CYS A 98 27.51 -6.66 19.83
CA CYS A 98 27.19 -5.31 20.30
C CYS A 98 25.68 -5.02 20.35
N SER A 99 24.84 -6.03 20.10
CA SER A 99 23.37 -5.94 20.11
C SER A 99 22.76 -4.89 19.17
N ARG A 100 23.57 -4.35 18.24
CA ARG A 100 23.11 -3.38 17.24
C ARG A 100 22.29 -4.08 16.17
N ALA A 101 21.14 -3.49 15.83
CA ALA A 101 20.20 -4.04 14.86
C ALA A 101 20.29 -3.29 13.53
N PHE A 102 20.22 -4.05 12.42
CA PHE A 102 20.35 -3.56 11.05
C PHE A 102 19.11 -3.92 10.24
N ASP A 103 18.70 -3.02 9.34
CA ASP A 103 17.55 -3.25 8.45
C ASP A 103 17.91 -4.17 7.26
N PHE A 104 19.20 -4.24 6.90
CA PHE A 104 19.68 -5.09 5.81
C PHE A 104 20.81 -6.02 6.25
N LYS A 105 20.78 -7.26 5.74
CA LYS A 105 21.85 -8.25 5.96
C LYS A 105 23.21 -7.75 5.49
N SER A 106 23.26 -6.98 4.39
CA SER A 106 24.50 -6.38 3.87
C SER A 106 25.15 -5.44 4.88
N ASP A 107 24.35 -4.68 5.64
CA ASP A 107 24.85 -3.77 6.66
C ASP A 107 25.38 -4.52 7.87
N LEU A 108 24.67 -5.57 8.32
CA LEU A 108 25.20 -6.45 9.36
C LEU A 108 26.51 -7.11 8.92
N CYS A 109 26.61 -7.65 7.70
CA CYS A 109 27.85 -8.26 7.21
C CYS A 109 29.01 -7.27 7.19
N ARG A 110 28.80 -6.05 6.70
CA ARG A 110 29.81 -4.99 6.71
C ARG A 110 30.24 -4.65 8.13
N HIS A 111 29.30 -4.51 9.06
CA HIS A 111 29.59 -4.30 10.47
C HIS A 111 30.41 -5.45 11.07
N LEU A 112 30.04 -6.71 10.83
CA LEU A 112 30.80 -7.86 11.34
C LEU A 112 32.22 -7.98 10.74
N LEU A 113 32.44 -7.44 9.54
CA LEU A 113 33.75 -7.38 8.89
C LEU A 113 34.61 -6.22 9.40
N SER A 114 34.01 -5.08 9.76
CA SER A 114 34.72 -3.95 10.37
C SER A 114 35.05 -4.17 11.84
N ASP A 115 34.20 -4.93 12.54
CA ASP A 115 34.36 -5.28 13.96
C ASP A 115 35.12 -6.60 14.14
N ARG A 116 35.99 -6.97 13.19
CA ARG A 116 36.89 -8.13 13.22
C ARG A 116 38.31 -7.71 13.55
#